data_AF-A0A942YZN6-F1
#
_entry.id   AF-A0A942YZN6-F1
#
_cell.length_a   1.000
_cell.length_b   1.000
_cell.length_c   1.000
_cell.angle_alpha   90.00
_cell.angle_beta   90.00
_cell.angle_gamma   90.00
#
_symmetry.space_group_name_H-M   'P 1'
#
loop_
_entity.id
_entity.type
_entity.pdbx_description
1 polymer ?
#
loop_
_entity_poly.entity_id
_entity_poly.type
_entity_poly.pdbx_seq_one_letter_code
_entity_poly.pdbx_strand_id
1 'polypeptide(L)'
;MGFKDEFKRELRNIKRDVEKEVHKTWTFDYKGHRIEIINQVKEEQLLIDGITIDRKQRKYLLSHIIPYSKLSGTLELKDGTKHKVTVKLGGYVRLNCIVKIDNQEIYSEAVKLAFLPWDHKEKIVPYIQQQFQMNNKIGDYLPDEEYLYDENSPRLAAGLSDHIVNEVSTPFFPKKLLKLFKEQVNQPTTKTRKATYEAVIYDHIASYGEEFIELLQQAQLDESLVQQEAIWLLEHAAHREVVKFAISVLGCTNCEENKELLSIIGMHEEFTPYVIFALKNGTIQANDQIWRLAQSAHGWGKITAVEQLEARTPEIKQWLLTTGCENSVADEYLAYPCAAKGELDIALYEDTILKDLYDGAGLIILGLLSENAPQGMDEYPHASAVLSRFVHHAQKLCETLEDFYPLMKISEYVHEERFNDQWKRYERTSLQEAIQLFVNDPKWSQLAIEALKKDYNRKALEIARFYENDVTPFLFESLKKNPTNSDLFFAIMETNQRQHIKDLCTFAETHLSLSNLSNDEQDCLLYIIQELYEHEGVGLMLIHAALTSDNGGLQYHALSVLEGWEPSIWQQSDIKESIKEIAATTKDKEDRQLARRLLNR
;
A
#
# COMPACT_ATOMS: atom_id res chain seq x y z
N MET A 1 2.70 3.64 -12.60
CA MET A 1 1.99 2.64 -13.45
C MET A 1 1.94 3.19 -14.88
N GLY A 2 2.13 2.37 -15.92
CA GLY A 2 2.03 2.85 -17.31
C GLY A 2 0.58 2.97 -17.79
N PHE A 3 0.27 3.98 -18.61
CA PHE A 3 -1.07 4.24 -19.21
C PHE A 3 -1.78 2.98 -19.76
N LYS A 4 -1.01 2.04 -20.31
CA LYS A 4 -1.54 0.80 -20.89
C LYS A 4 -2.10 -0.18 -19.85
N ASP A 5 -1.49 -0.24 -18.66
CA ASP A 5 -1.91 -1.17 -17.61
C ASP A 5 -3.08 -0.60 -16.82
N GLU A 6 -3.09 0.72 -16.63
CA GLU A 6 -4.25 1.45 -16.15
C GLU A 6 -5.47 1.26 -17.06
N PHE A 7 -5.31 1.43 -18.37
CA PHE A 7 -6.39 1.19 -19.34
C PHE A 7 -6.91 -0.26 -19.34
N LYS A 8 -6.03 -1.25 -19.17
CA LYS A 8 -6.46 -2.66 -19.02
C LYS A 8 -7.25 -2.87 -17.73
N ARG A 9 -6.81 -2.28 -16.62
CA ARG A 9 -7.48 -2.35 -15.32
C ARG A 9 -8.87 -1.72 -15.41
N GLU A 10 -9.00 -0.55 -16.00
CA GLU A 10 -10.30 0.08 -16.26
C GLU A 10 -11.21 -0.83 -17.09
N LEU A 11 -10.72 -1.37 -18.22
CA LEU A 11 -11.49 -2.30 -19.04
C LEU A 11 -11.93 -3.56 -18.28
N ARG A 12 -11.07 -4.10 -17.41
CA ARG A 12 -11.39 -5.24 -16.54
C ARG A 12 -12.50 -4.88 -15.54
N ASN A 13 -12.39 -3.73 -14.89
CA ASN A 13 -13.36 -3.27 -13.90
C ASN A 13 -14.72 -3.01 -14.56
N ILE A 14 -14.74 -2.32 -15.71
CA ILE A 14 -15.94 -2.11 -16.53
C ILE A 14 -16.59 -3.45 -16.90
N LYS A 15 -15.78 -4.44 -17.33
CA LYS A 15 -16.28 -5.77 -17.68
C LYS A 15 -16.97 -6.42 -16.48
N ARG A 16 -16.36 -6.37 -15.30
CA ARG A 16 -16.89 -6.98 -14.07
C ARG A 16 -18.22 -6.35 -13.66
N ASP A 17 -18.33 -5.03 -13.77
CA ASP A 17 -19.56 -4.30 -13.42
C ASP A 17 -20.68 -4.55 -14.42
N VAL A 18 -20.37 -4.54 -15.72
CA VAL A 18 -21.34 -4.90 -16.77
C VAL A 18 -21.83 -6.33 -16.59
N GLU A 19 -20.96 -7.26 -16.18
CA GLU A 19 -21.31 -8.66 -16.00
C GLU A 19 -22.40 -8.91 -14.97
N LYS A 20 -22.34 -8.21 -13.84
CA LYS A 20 -23.35 -8.32 -12.78
C LYS A 20 -24.69 -7.70 -13.21
N GLU A 21 -24.67 -6.62 -13.98
CA GLU A 21 -25.88 -5.93 -14.45
C GLU A 21 -26.65 -6.70 -15.53
N VAL A 22 -25.94 -7.32 -16.48
CA VAL A 22 -26.59 -8.00 -17.62
C VAL A 22 -26.96 -9.45 -17.33
N HIS A 23 -26.46 -10.05 -16.25
CA HIS A 23 -26.82 -11.41 -15.87
C HIS A 23 -28.29 -11.48 -15.42
N LYS A 24 -29.16 -12.08 -16.25
CA LYS A 24 -30.59 -12.22 -15.96
C LYS A 24 -31.11 -13.57 -16.43
N THR A 25 -32.01 -14.14 -15.64
CA THR A 25 -32.73 -15.36 -15.97
C THR A 25 -34.23 -15.07 -15.93
N TRP A 26 -34.92 -15.42 -17.02
CA TRP A 26 -36.37 -15.39 -17.11
C TRP A 26 -36.89 -16.81 -17.12
N THR A 27 -37.91 -17.09 -16.31
CA THR A 27 -38.53 -18.42 -16.21
C THR A 27 -40.04 -18.27 -16.19
N PHE A 28 -40.73 -19.04 -17.03
CA PHE A 28 -42.20 -19.11 -17.03
C PHE A 28 -42.69 -20.45 -17.60
N ASP A 29 -43.91 -20.83 -17.23
CA ASP A 29 -44.55 -22.06 -17.70
C ASP A 29 -45.45 -21.81 -18.91
N TYR A 30 -45.41 -22.71 -19.89
CA TYR A 30 -46.31 -22.70 -21.04
C TYR A 30 -46.78 -24.12 -21.37
N LYS A 31 -48.10 -24.35 -21.27
CA LYS A 31 -48.76 -25.63 -21.58
C LYS A 31 -48.08 -26.86 -20.93
N GLY A 32 -47.58 -26.71 -19.70
CA GLY A 32 -46.95 -27.79 -18.94
C GLY A 32 -45.45 -27.97 -19.19
N HIS A 33 -44.82 -27.05 -19.93
CA HIS A 33 -43.37 -26.99 -20.12
C HIS A 33 -42.81 -25.74 -19.44
N ARG A 34 -41.63 -25.87 -18.83
CA ARG A 34 -40.89 -24.76 -18.22
C ARG A 34 -39.93 -24.18 -19.25
N ILE A 35 -40.11 -22.91 -19.60
CA ILE A 35 -39.23 -22.18 -20.53
C ILE A 35 -38.31 -21.28 -19.71
N GLU A 36 -37.01 -21.39 -19.95
CA GLU A 36 -35.98 -20.59 -19.28
C GLU A 36 -35.11 -19.87 -20.31
N ILE A 37 -34.87 -18.59 -20.07
CA ILE A 37 -33.99 -17.75 -20.89
C ILE A 37 -32.91 -17.21 -19.98
N ILE A 38 -31.66 -17.50 -20.29
CA ILE A 38 -30.51 -17.04 -19.52
C ILE A 38 -29.73 -16.06 -20.40
N ASN A 39 -29.48 -14.84 -19.92
CA ASN A 39 -28.64 -13.84 -20.56
C ASN A 39 -27.42 -13.58 -19.68
N GLN A 40 -26.22 -13.79 -20.22
CA GLN A 40 -24.92 -13.53 -19.61
C GLN A 40 -24.04 -12.76 -20.60
N VAL A 41 -22.95 -12.12 -20.13
CA VAL A 41 -22.10 -11.25 -20.97
C VAL A 41 -21.62 -11.94 -22.26
N LYS A 42 -21.23 -13.20 -22.16
CA LYS A 42 -20.65 -13.96 -23.27
C LYS A 42 -21.60 -15.01 -23.84
N GLU A 43 -22.78 -15.18 -23.25
CA GLU A 43 -23.62 -16.33 -23.56
C GLU A 43 -25.10 -16.06 -23.31
N GLU A 44 -25.92 -16.51 -24.25
CA GLU A 44 -27.38 -16.51 -24.13
C GLU A 44 -27.89 -17.91 -24.38
N GLN A 45 -28.87 -18.36 -23.59
CA GLN A 45 -29.43 -19.71 -23.67
C GLN A 45 -30.95 -19.67 -23.63
N LEU A 46 -31.57 -20.57 -24.38
CA LEU A 46 -32.98 -20.95 -24.29
C LEU A 46 -33.03 -22.40 -23.84
N LEU A 47 -33.65 -22.66 -22.69
CA LEU A 47 -33.91 -23.98 -22.18
C LEU A 47 -35.41 -24.26 -22.14
N ILE A 48 -35.78 -25.51 -22.39
CA ILE A 48 -37.14 -26.02 -22.23
C ILE A 48 -37.03 -27.29 -21.39
N ASP A 49 -37.73 -27.33 -20.26
CA ASP A 49 -37.69 -28.42 -19.27
C ASP A 49 -36.26 -28.79 -18.83
N GLY A 50 -35.40 -27.78 -18.67
CA GLY A 50 -34.00 -27.94 -18.29
C GLY A 50 -33.06 -28.37 -19.43
N ILE A 51 -33.57 -28.62 -20.64
CA ILE A 51 -32.77 -28.99 -21.81
C ILE A 51 -32.42 -27.72 -22.60
N THR A 52 -31.13 -27.50 -22.89
CA THR A 52 -30.71 -26.39 -23.77
C THR A 52 -31.16 -26.64 -25.20
N ILE A 53 -32.04 -25.79 -25.70
CA ILE A 53 -32.61 -25.86 -27.05
C ILE A 53 -31.85 -24.98 -28.03
N ASP A 54 -31.39 -23.82 -27.57
CA ASP A 54 -30.54 -22.92 -28.36
C ASP A 54 -29.54 -22.22 -27.45
N ARG A 55 -28.35 -21.94 -28.00
CA ARG A 55 -27.25 -21.31 -27.29
C ARG A 55 -26.48 -20.41 -28.25
N LYS A 56 -26.23 -19.18 -27.82
CA LYS A 56 -25.43 -18.23 -28.56
C LYS A 56 -24.26 -17.74 -27.74
N GLN A 57 -23.05 -18.14 -28.12
CA GLN A 57 -21.81 -17.61 -27.54
C GLN A 57 -21.31 -16.40 -28.33
N ARG A 58 -20.97 -15.32 -27.63
CA ARG A 58 -20.43 -14.09 -28.20
C ARG A 58 -18.90 -14.07 -28.08
N LYS A 59 -18.20 -13.81 -29.19
CA LYS A 59 -16.72 -13.81 -29.25
C LYS A 59 -16.06 -12.54 -28.69
N TYR A 60 -16.74 -11.39 -28.70
CA TYR A 60 -16.14 -10.09 -28.32
C TYR A 60 -17.08 -9.25 -27.44
N LEU A 61 -16.53 -8.55 -26.44
CA LEU A 61 -17.29 -7.66 -25.52
C LEU A 61 -17.96 -6.50 -26.27
N LEU A 62 -17.28 -5.88 -27.24
CA LEU A 62 -17.86 -4.82 -28.07
C LEU A 62 -18.97 -5.30 -29.04
N SER A 63 -19.34 -6.58 -29.04
CA SER A 63 -20.55 -7.05 -29.74
C SER A 63 -21.85 -6.56 -29.09
N HIS A 64 -21.78 -5.87 -27.94
CA HIS A 64 -22.89 -5.06 -27.39
C HIS A 64 -23.36 -3.93 -28.33
N ILE A 65 -22.63 -3.65 -29.42
CA ILE A 65 -23.08 -2.76 -30.50
C ILE A 65 -24.30 -3.34 -31.25
N ILE A 66 -24.50 -4.67 -31.24
CA ILE A 66 -25.73 -5.28 -31.81
C ILE A 66 -26.84 -5.20 -30.75
N PRO A 67 -27.89 -4.39 -30.98
CA PRO A 67 -28.89 -4.07 -29.96
C PRO A 67 -29.73 -5.28 -29.57
N TYR A 68 -29.84 -6.29 -30.42
CA TYR A 68 -30.69 -7.45 -30.18
C TYR A 68 -30.09 -8.75 -30.69
N SER A 69 -30.19 -9.79 -29.90
CA SER A 69 -29.97 -11.17 -30.30
C SER A 69 -31.30 -11.92 -30.41
N LYS A 70 -31.24 -13.08 -31.07
CA LYS A 70 -32.38 -13.99 -31.19
C LYS A 70 -31.93 -15.40 -30.85
N LEU A 71 -32.75 -16.08 -30.07
CA LEU A 71 -32.69 -17.52 -29.86
C LEU A 71 -33.95 -18.15 -30.45
N SER A 72 -33.88 -19.38 -30.92
CA SER A 72 -35.04 -20.08 -31.45
C SER A 72 -34.98 -21.57 -31.23
N GLY A 73 -36.12 -22.16 -30.93
CA GLY A 73 -36.25 -23.58 -30.63
C GLY A 73 -37.59 -24.15 -31.09
N THR A 74 -37.73 -25.46 -30.93
CA THR A 74 -39.01 -26.15 -31.12
C THR A 74 -39.48 -26.69 -29.78
N LEU A 75 -40.72 -26.37 -29.43
CA LEU A 75 -41.44 -26.94 -28.28
C LEU A 75 -42.38 -28.02 -28.82
N GLU A 76 -42.30 -29.24 -28.31
CA GLU A 76 -43.20 -30.34 -28.67
C GLU A 76 -44.14 -30.64 -27.48
N LEU A 77 -45.45 -30.51 -27.71
CA LEU A 77 -46.47 -30.80 -26.71
C LEU A 77 -46.71 -32.31 -26.58
N LYS A 78 -47.38 -32.72 -25.51
CA LYS A 78 -47.73 -34.14 -25.24
C LYS A 78 -48.57 -34.82 -26.34
N ASP A 79 -49.26 -34.04 -27.16
CA ASP A 79 -50.05 -34.51 -28.31
C ASP A 79 -49.22 -34.63 -29.62
N GLY A 80 -47.90 -34.36 -29.56
CA GLY A 80 -46.99 -34.38 -30.70
C GLY A 80 -46.97 -33.09 -31.52
N THR A 81 -47.77 -32.08 -31.16
CA THR A 81 -47.79 -30.79 -31.87
C THR A 81 -46.50 -30.02 -31.60
N LYS A 82 -45.86 -29.55 -32.67
CA LYS A 82 -44.63 -28.74 -32.59
C LYS A 82 -44.94 -27.27 -32.76
N HIS A 83 -44.47 -26.46 -31.83
CA HIS A 83 -44.56 -25.01 -31.82
C HIS A 83 -43.17 -24.39 -31.93
N LYS A 84 -43.04 -23.31 -32.70
CA LYS A 84 -41.78 -22.58 -32.83
C LYS A 84 -41.66 -21.56 -31.72
N VAL A 85 -40.64 -21.71 -30.88
CA VAL A 85 -40.27 -20.73 -29.86
C VAL A 85 -39.23 -19.78 -30.42
N THR A 86 -39.43 -18.48 -30.26
CA THR A 86 -38.43 -17.46 -30.61
C THR A 86 -38.30 -16.46 -29.48
N VAL A 87 -37.07 -16.19 -29.07
CA VAL A 87 -36.71 -15.21 -28.06
C VAL A 87 -35.97 -14.08 -28.74
N LYS A 88 -36.31 -12.83 -28.42
CA LYS A 88 -35.55 -11.64 -28.80
C LYS A 88 -35.05 -10.98 -27.52
N LEU A 89 -33.72 -10.91 -27.36
CA LEU A 89 -33.06 -10.29 -26.21
C LEU A 89 -32.33 -9.03 -26.63
N GLY A 90 -32.40 -7.95 -25.83
CA GLY A 90 -31.51 -6.80 -25.99
C GLY A 90 -32.16 -5.42 -25.80
N GLY A 91 -31.43 -4.36 -26.14
CA GLY A 91 -31.79 -2.95 -25.99
C GLY A 91 -30.72 -2.16 -25.22
N TYR A 92 -30.58 -0.87 -25.52
CA TYR A 92 -29.49 -0.03 -24.99
C TYR A 92 -29.76 0.55 -23.60
N VAL A 93 -31.01 0.94 -23.33
CA VAL A 93 -31.44 1.56 -22.07
C VAL A 93 -32.20 0.57 -21.19
N ARG A 94 -32.89 -0.38 -21.84
CA ARG A 94 -33.59 -1.49 -21.19
C ARG A 94 -33.19 -2.78 -21.88
N LEU A 95 -32.90 -3.81 -21.08
CA LEU A 95 -32.76 -5.17 -21.54
C LEU A 95 -34.16 -5.76 -21.70
N ASN A 96 -34.59 -5.92 -22.95
CA ASN A 96 -35.88 -6.50 -23.28
C ASN A 96 -35.72 -8.00 -23.50
N CYS A 97 -36.60 -8.80 -22.91
CA CYS A 97 -36.81 -10.21 -23.23
C CYS A 97 -38.21 -10.34 -23.82
N ILE A 98 -38.30 -10.75 -25.09
CA ILE A 98 -39.58 -10.97 -25.78
C ILE A 98 -39.62 -12.40 -26.27
N VAL A 99 -40.58 -13.19 -25.81
CA VAL A 99 -40.78 -14.58 -26.24
C VAL A 99 -42.05 -14.70 -27.05
N LYS A 100 -41.91 -15.28 -28.24
CA LYS A 100 -43.01 -15.60 -29.13
C LYS A 100 -43.08 -17.10 -29.41
N ILE A 101 -44.29 -17.63 -29.37
CA ILE A 101 -44.62 -19.00 -29.78
C ILE A 101 -45.54 -18.90 -31.00
N ASP A 102 -45.14 -19.50 -32.13
CA ASP A 102 -45.85 -19.41 -33.41
C ASP A 102 -46.21 -17.97 -33.81
N ASN A 103 -45.24 -17.05 -33.66
CA ASN A 103 -45.37 -15.60 -33.89
C ASN A 103 -46.31 -14.84 -32.95
N GLN A 104 -46.99 -15.51 -32.01
CA GLN A 104 -47.75 -14.85 -30.95
C GLN A 104 -46.85 -14.55 -29.76
N GLU A 105 -46.89 -13.32 -29.25
CA GLU A 105 -46.16 -12.94 -28.03
C GLU A 105 -46.81 -13.54 -26.80
N ILE A 106 -46.03 -14.32 -26.05
CA ILE A 106 -46.48 -15.02 -24.84
C ILE A 106 -45.85 -14.40 -23.60
N TYR A 107 -44.67 -13.78 -23.74
CA TYR A 107 -43.97 -13.12 -22.65
C TYR A 107 -43.20 -11.91 -23.15
N SER A 108 -43.28 -10.80 -22.42
CA SER A 108 -42.40 -9.64 -22.61
C SER A 108 -42.08 -8.99 -21.28
N GLU A 109 -40.80 -8.76 -21.03
CA GLU A 109 -40.32 -7.96 -19.91
C GLU A 109 -39.22 -6.99 -20.39
N ALA A 110 -39.19 -5.79 -19.81
CA ALA A 110 -38.16 -4.80 -20.06
C ALA A 110 -37.53 -4.34 -18.74
N VAL A 111 -36.29 -4.78 -18.48
CA VAL A 111 -35.54 -4.41 -17.28
C VAL A 111 -34.69 -3.17 -17.59
N LYS A 112 -34.82 -2.11 -16.79
CA LYS A 112 -33.96 -0.93 -16.93
C LYS A 112 -32.53 -1.31 -16.52
N LEU A 113 -31.57 -1.07 -17.41
CA LEU A 113 -30.15 -1.24 -17.09
C LEU A 113 -29.68 0.05 -16.40
N ALA A 114 -29.14 -0.07 -15.19
CA ALA A 114 -28.63 1.07 -14.44
C ALA A 114 -27.21 0.74 -13.98
N PHE A 115 -26.22 1.10 -14.80
CA PHE A 115 -24.82 0.96 -14.44
C PHE A 115 -24.45 2.02 -13.40
N LEU A 116 -24.74 1.76 -12.12
CA LEU A 116 -24.32 2.62 -11.02
C LEU A 116 -22.93 2.18 -10.56
N PRO A 117 -21.96 3.10 -10.39
CA PRO A 117 -20.60 2.75 -10.00
C PRO A 117 -20.52 1.95 -8.70
N TRP A 118 -21.49 2.11 -7.82
CA TRP A 118 -21.50 1.52 -6.49
C TRP A 118 -22.37 0.25 -6.38
N ASP A 119 -23.13 -0.12 -7.41
CA ASP A 119 -24.01 -1.29 -7.34
C ASP A 119 -23.20 -2.58 -7.39
N HIS A 120 -23.71 -3.60 -6.70
CA HIS A 120 -23.09 -4.93 -6.58
C HIS A 120 -21.65 -4.97 -6.03
N LYS A 121 -21.24 -3.91 -5.33
CA LYS A 121 -19.98 -3.80 -4.59
C LYS A 121 -20.28 -3.66 -3.10
N GLU A 122 -19.39 -4.21 -2.27
CA GLU A 122 -19.44 -4.00 -0.84
C GLU A 122 -19.14 -2.53 -0.51
N LYS A 123 -19.85 -2.00 0.49
CA LYS A 123 -19.74 -0.59 0.88
C LYS A 123 -18.66 -0.42 1.93
N ILE A 124 -17.77 0.54 1.72
CA ILE A 124 -16.58 0.69 2.54
C ILE A 124 -16.92 1.07 3.99
N VAL A 125 -17.77 2.10 4.20
CA VAL A 125 -18.09 2.55 5.56
C VAL A 125 -18.86 1.48 6.35
N PRO A 126 -19.91 0.84 5.80
CA PRO A 126 -20.54 -0.30 6.46
C PRO A 126 -19.59 -1.46 6.78
N TYR A 127 -18.66 -1.79 5.86
CA TYR A 127 -17.62 -2.80 6.10
C TYR A 127 -16.72 -2.43 7.29
N ILE A 128 -16.23 -1.18 7.34
CA ILE A 128 -15.40 -0.67 8.44
C ILE A 128 -16.16 -0.73 9.77
N GLN A 129 -17.43 -0.28 9.80
CA GLN A 129 -18.26 -0.34 11.00
C GLN A 129 -18.46 -1.79 11.49
N GLN A 130 -18.66 -2.73 10.56
CA GLN A 130 -18.78 -4.15 10.89
C GLN A 130 -17.49 -4.71 11.48
N GLN A 131 -16.32 -4.40 10.89
CA GLN A 131 -15.02 -4.79 11.43
C GLN A 131 -14.80 -4.25 12.84
N PHE A 132 -15.08 -2.97 13.05
CA PHE A 132 -14.97 -2.32 14.34
C PHE A 132 -15.89 -2.97 15.39
N GLN A 133 -17.15 -3.24 15.06
CA GLN A 133 -18.09 -3.91 15.96
C GLN A 133 -17.66 -5.33 16.35
N MET A 134 -17.02 -6.07 15.43
CA MET A 134 -16.60 -7.45 15.67
C MET A 134 -15.28 -7.52 16.45
N ASN A 135 -14.33 -6.64 16.15
CA ASN A 135 -12.93 -6.80 16.55
C ASN A 135 -12.37 -5.62 17.38
N ASN A 136 -13.14 -4.54 17.53
CA ASN A 136 -12.67 -3.25 18.07
C ASN A 136 -11.41 -2.71 17.36
N LYS A 137 -11.20 -3.16 16.12
CA LYS A 137 -10.06 -2.87 15.24
C LYS A 137 -10.52 -2.95 13.79
N ILE A 138 -9.80 -2.26 12.90
CA ILE A 138 -10.03 -2.29 11.47
C ILE A 138 -8.72 -2.77 10.82
N GLY A 139 -8.82 -3.80 9.98
CA GLY A 139 -7.66 -4.27 9.22
C GLY A 139 -7.37 -3.36 8.03
N ASP A 140 -6.17 -3.44 7.48
CA ASP A 140 -5.75 -2.57 6.37
C ASP A 140 -6.52 -2.80 5.07
N TYR A 141 -7.15 -3.97 4.91
CA TYR A 141 -7.81 -4.38 3.68
C TYR A 141 -9.14 -3.65 3.48
N LEU A 142 -9.31 -3.04 2.31
CA LEU A 142 -10.59 -2.46 1.88
C LEU A 142 -11.26 -3.27 0.76
N PRO A 143 -12.60 -3.34 0.71
CA PRO A 143 -13.31 -4.09 -0.33
C PRO A 143 -13.06 -3.60 -1.77
N ASP A 144 -12.56 -2.39 -1.96
CA ASP A 144 -12.29 -1.82 -3.27
C ASP A 144 -10.91 -2.19 -3.84
N GLU A 145 -10.06 -2.88 -3.06
CA GLU A 145 -8.69 -3.24 -3.47
C GLU A 145 -8.64 -4.12 -4.71
N GLU A 146 -9.63 -4.99 -4.88
CA GLU A 146 -9.77 -5.84 -6.07
C GLU A 146 -10.01 -5.05 -7.37
N TYR A 147 -10.32 -3.77 -7.27
CA TYR A 147 -10.44 -2.85 -8.40
C TYR A 147 -9.16 -2.04 -8.65
N LEU A 148 -8.26 -1.95 -7.65
CA LEU A 148 -7.04 -1.15 -7.70
C LEU A 148 -5.81 -1.97 -8.09
N TYR A 149 -5.67 -3.17 -7.51
CA TYR A 149 -4.54 -4.05 -7.74
C TYR A 149 -4.94 -5.19 -8.69
N ASP A 150 -3.96 -5.75 -9.40
CA ASP A 150 -4.09 -7.03 -10.09
C ASP A 150 -3.33 -8.11 -9.31
N GLU A 151 -3.53 -9.39 -9.66
CA GLU A 151 -2.86 -10.51 -8.99
C GLU A 151 -1.32 -10.40 -8.99
N ASN A 152 -0.75 -9.54 -9.84
CA ASN A 152 0.69 -9.42 -10.07
C ASN A 152 1.27 -8.07 -9.60
N SER A 153 0.45 -7.17 -9.03
CA SER A 153 0.90 -5.85 -8.59
C SER A 153 1.03 -5.81 -7.07
N PRO A 154 2.17 -5.35 -6.53
CA PRO A 154 2.33 -5.23 -5.09
C PRO A 154 1.30 -4.23 -4.55
N ARG A 155 0.66 -4.62 -3.44
CA ARG A 155 -0.25 -3.77 -2.69
C ARG A 155 0.55 -2.65 -2.04
N LEU A 156 0.09 -1.41 -2.21
CA LEU A 156 0.67 -0.28 -1.49
C LEU A 156 0.15 -0.28 -0.05
N ALA A 157 0.97 0.21 0.89
CA ALA A 157 0.51 0.50 2.24
C ALA A 157 -0.67 1.48 2.19
N ALA A 158 -1.66 1.30 3.06
CA ALA A 158 -2.81 2.19 3.14
C ALA A 158 -2.36 3.64 3.41
N GLY A 159 -2.94 4.61 2.71
CA GLY A 159 -2.55 6.02 2.75
C GLY A 159 -1.32 6.39 1.90
N LEU A 160 -0.43 5.45 1.56
CA LEU A 160 0.80 5.74 0.80
C LEU A 160 0.52 6.38 -0.57
N SER A 161 -0.57 5.98 -1.23
CA SER A 161 -0.94 6.50 -2.54
C SER A 161 -1.04 8.03 -2.54
N ASP A 162 -1.57 8.62 -1.47
CA ASP A 162 -1.77 10.07 -1.38
C ASP A 162 -0.44 10.84 -1.27
N HIS A 163 0.63 10.18 -0.82
CA HIS A 163 1.98 10.75 -0.73
C HIS A 163 2.82 10.60 -2.01
N ILE A 164 2.50 9.62 -2.87
CA ILE A 164 3.24 9.36 -4.11
C ILE A 164 2.62 10.07 -5.32
N VAL A 165 1.36 10.52 -5.22
CA VAL A 165 0.67 11.25 -6.29
C VAL A 165 1.43 12.55 -6.61
N ASN A 166 2.17 12.53 -7.72
CA ASN A 166 2.89 13.69 -8.29
C ASN A 166 2.10 14.35 -9.43
N GLU A 167 0.79 14.12 -9.50
CA GLU A 167 -0.05 14.62 -10.60
C GLU A 167 -0.57 16.02 -10.29
N VAL A 168 -0.28 16.96 -11.19
CA VAL A 168 -0.89 18.29 -11.20
C VAL A 168 -2.39 18.11 -11.48
N SER A 169 -3.24 18.68 -10.64
CA SER A 169 -4.69 18.65 -10.81
C SER A 169 -5.10 18.93 -12.26
N THR A 170 -5.99 18.11 -12.81
CA THR A 170 -6.53 18.34 -14.14
C THR A 170 -7.14 19.74 -14.22
N PRO A 171 -6.69 20.63 -15.13
CA PRO A 171 -7.18 22.02 -15.16
C PRO A 171 -8.70 22.10 -15.22
N PHE A 172 -9.28 22.97 -14.39
CA PHE A 172 -10.74 23.18 -14.24
C PHE A 172 -11.53 22.02 -13.64
N PHE A 173 -10.90 20.91 -13.28
CA PHE A 173 -11.58 19.76 -12.69
C PHE A 173 -12.32 20.10 -11.38
N PRO A 174 -11.72 20.79 -10.39
CA PRO A 174 -12.43 21.19 -9.16
C PRO A 174 -13.70 21.99 -9.42
N LYS A 175 -13.65 22.95 -10.35
CA LYS A 175 -14.81 23.78 -10.73
C LYS A 175 -15.92 22.96 -11.38
N LYS A 176 -15.56 21.99 -12.24
CA LYS A 176 -16.51 21.06 -12.86
C LYS A 176 -17.14 20.15 -11.81
N LEU A 177 -16.34 19.60 -10.91
CA LEU A 177 -16.81 18.74 -9.82
C LEU A 177 -17.75 19.51 -8.89
N LEU A 178 -17.41 20.74 -8.50
CA LEU A 178 -18.28 21.60 -7.69
C LEU A 178 -19.63 21.84 -8.38
N LYS A 179 -19.65 22.04 -9.70
CA LYS A 179 -20.91 22.20 -10.44
C LYS A 179 -21.77 20.94 -10.35
N LEU A 180 -21.19 19.75 -10.52
CA LEU A 180 -21.91 18.47 -10.40
C LEU A 180 -22.42 18.27 -8.97
N PHE A 181 -21.59 18.55 -7.97
CA PHE A 181 -21.98 18.44 -6.57
C PHE A 181 -23.10 19.44 -6.20
N LYS A 182 -23.04 20.68 -6.69
CA LYS A 182 -24.14 21.65 -6.56
C LYS A 182 -25.45 21.15 -7.15
N GLU A 183 -25.41 20.52 -8.32
CA GLU A 183 -26.59 19.93 -8.95
C GLU A 183 -27.14 18.76 -8.11
N GLN A 184 -26.26 17.94 -7.52
CA GLN A 184 -26.63 16.88 -6.59
C GLN A 184 -27.30 17.42 -5.32
N VAL A 185 -26.69 18.39 -4.65
CA VAL A 185 -27.23 19.02 -3.43
C VAL A 185 -28.62 19.60 -3.66
N ASN A 186 -28.83 20.28 -4.80
CA ASN A 186 -30.14 20.87 -5.13
C ASN A 186 -31.17 19.86 -5.64
N GLN A 187 -30.72 18.76 -6.27
CA GLN A 187 -31.57 17.75 -6.88
C GLN A 187 -30.99 16.35 -6.66
N PRO A 188 -31.16 15.75 -5.48
CA PRO A 188 -30.49 14.50 -5.08
C PRO A 188 -31.15 13.27 -5.72
N THR A 189 -30.94 13.12 -7.03
CA THR A 189 -31.44 11.99 -7.82
C THR A 189 -30.33 10.98 -8.08
N THR A 190 -30.69 9.75 -8.44
CA THR A 190 -29.71 8.75 -8.89
C THR A 190 -28.81 9.28 -10.01
N LYS A 191 -29.33 10.13 -10.90
CA LYS A 191 -28.58 10.68 -12.03
C LYS A 191 -27.50 11.68 -11.59
N THR A 192 -27.83 12.61 -10.70
CA THR A 192 -26.90 13.63 -10.22
C THR A 192 -25.86 13.02 -9.29
N ARG A 193 -26.28 12.15 -8.37
CA ARG A 193 -25.37 11.36 -7.52
C ARG A 193 -24.39 10.52 -8.34
N LYS A 194 -24.87 9.86 -9.40
CA LYS A 194 -24.02 9.11 -10.33
C LYS A 194 -22.98 10.02 -11.00
N ALA A 195 -23.39 11.18 -11.50
CA ALA A 195 -22.49 12.08 -12.19
C ALA A 195 -21.37 12.63 -11.29
N THR A 196 -21.68 13.01 -10.05
CA THR A 196 -20.67 13.39 -9.05
C THR A 196 -19.76 12.21 -8.73
N TYR A 197 -20.33 11.04 -8.44
CA TYR A 197 -19.55 9.85 -8.08
C TYR A 197 -18.56 9.46 -9.17
N GLU A 198 -19.00 9.41 -10.44
CA GLU A 198 -18.13 9.11 -11.59
C GLU A 198 -17.02 10.15 -11.77
N ALA A 199 -17.28 11.42 -11.45
CA ALA A 199 -16.25 12.44 -11.46
C ALA A 199 -15.25 12.25 -10.32
N VAL A 200 -15.70 11.91 -9.10
CA VAL A 200 -14.81 11.70 -7.94
C VAL A 200 -13.88 10.51 -8.13
N ILE A 201 -14.34 9.41 -8.74
CA ILE A 201 -13.47 8.23 -8.97
C ILE A 201 -12.52 8.39 -10.17
N TYR A 202 -12.63 9.48 -10.93
CA TYR A 202 -11.81 9.71 -12.12
C TYR A 202 -10.43 10.29 -11.79
N ASP A 203 -10.31 11.02 -10.69
CA ASP A 203 -9.08 11.69 -10.27
C ASP A 203 -8.87 11.46 -8.77
N HIS A 204 -7.64 11.60 -8.28
CA HIS A 204 -7.30 11.37 -6.87
C HIS A 204 -7.56 12.64 -6.05
N ILE A 205 -8.30 12.54 -4.95
CA ILE A 205 -8.60 13.73 -4.13
C ILE A 205 -7.34 14.42 -3.59
N ALA A 206 -6.24 13.69 -3.41
CA ALA A 206 -4.95 14.26 -3.05
C ALA A 206 -4.47 15.32 -4.08
N SER A 207 -4.86 15.22 -5.36
CA SER A 207 -4.46 16.16 -6.41
C SER A 207 -5.30 17.44 -6.42
N TYR A 208 -6.57 17.38 -6.03
CA TYR A 208 -7.56 18.44 -6.26
C TYR A 208 -8.31 18.94 -5.01
N GLY A 209 -8.14 18.25 -3.88
CA GLY A 209 -8.95 18.39 -2.67
C GLY A 209 -8.92 19.80 -2.09
N GLU A 210 -7.74 20.41 -1.98
CA GLU A 210 -7.58 21.77 -1.45
C GLU A 210 -8.35 22.81 -2.28
N GLU A 211 -8.16 22.86 -3.60
CA GLU A 211 -8.89 23.79 -4.48
C GLU A 211 -10.40 23.52 -4.43
N PHE A 212 -10.82 22.24 -4.39
CA PHE A 212 -12.24 21.91 -4.29
C PHE A 212 -12.87 22.41 -2.98
N ILE A 213 -12.19 22.23 -1.84
CA ILE A 213 -12.65 22.68 -0.52
C ILE A 213 -12.81 24.20 -0.50
N GLU A 214 -11.83 24.95 -1.01
CA GLU A 214 -11.92 26.42 -1.11
C GLU A 214 -13.12 26.86 -1.95
N LEU A 215 -13.32 26.23 -3.11
CA LEU A 215 -14.44 26.54 -4.00
C LEU A 215 -15.80 26.17 -3.37
N LEU A 216 -15.87 25.08 -2.60
CA LEU A 216 -17.09 24.65 -1.91
C LEU A 216 -17.46 25.66 -0.80
N GLN A 217 -16.49 26.11 -0.01
CA GLN A 217 -16.74 27.12 1.03
C GLN A 217 -17.20 28.46 0.44
N GLN A 218 -16.62 28.87 -0.70
CA GLN A 218 -17.05 30.07 -1.43
C GLN A 218 -18.44 29.93 -2.07
N ALA A 219 -18.92 28.72 -2.29
CA ALA A 219 -20.20 28.47 -2.95
C ALA A 219 -21.43 28.82 -2.10
N GLN A 220 -21.28 28.92 -0.78
CA GLN A 220 -22.34 29.26 0.17
C GLN A 220 -23.61 28.41 -0.03
N LEU A 221 -23.44 27.09 -0.15
CA LEU A 221 -24.56 26.14 -0.23
C LEU A 221 -25.23 25.98 1.12
N ASP A 222 -26.49 25.52 1.11
CA ASP A 222 -27.19 25.14 2.32
C ASP A 222 -26.45 23.98 3.02
N GLU A 223 -25.94 24.26 4.21
CA GLU A 223 -25.10 23.35 4.99
C GLU A 223 -25.79 22.02 5.28
N SER A 224 -27.09 22.04 5.61
CA SER A 224 -27.84 20.82 5.91
C SER A 224 -27.99 19.93 4.68
N LEU A 225 -28.23 20.52 3.50
CA LEU A 225 -28.30 19.76 2.26
C LEU A 225 -26.92 19.19 1.85
N VAL A 226 -25.84 19.95 2.07
CA VAL A 226 -24.47 19.46 1.85
C VAL A 226 -24.18 18.27 2.75
N GLN A 227 -24.51 18.37 4.04
CA GLN A 227 -24.32 17.30 5.01
C GLN A 227 -25.11 16.04 4.64
N GLN A 228 -26.37 16.18 4.25
CA GLN A 228 -27.21 15.05 3.81
C GLN A 228 -26.59 14.30 2.63
N GLU A 229 -26.06 15.01 1.62
CA GLU A 229 -25.43 14.37 0.48
C GLU A 229 -24.05 13.78 0.79
N ALA A 230 -23.28 14.39 1.70
CA ALA A 230 -22.03 13.80 2.18
C ALA A 230 -22.28 12.49 2.93
N ILE A 231 -23.25 12.46 3.85
CA ILE A 231 -23.65 11.24 4.57
C ILE A 231 -24.16 10.18 3.60
N TRP A 232 -24.99 10.56 2.62
CA TRP A 232 -25.45 9.62 1.60
C TRP A 232 -24.28 8.98 0.83
N LEU A 233 -23.27 9.77 0.47
CA LEU A 233 -22.07 9.25 -0.18
C LEU A 233 -21.32 8.27 0.73
N LEU A 234 -21.13 8.57 2.03
CA LEU A 234 -20.49 7.66 2.98
C LEU A 234 -21.22 6.31 3.08
N GLU A 235 -22.54 6.31 3.16
CA GLU A 235 -23.36 5.10 3.27
C GLU A 235 -23.32 4.23 2.00
N HIS A 236 -23.09 4.85 0.82
CA HIS A 236 -23.21 4.17 -0.48
C HIS A 236 -21.87 4.00 -1.21
N ALA A 237 -20.78 4.56 -0.70
CA ALA A 237 -19.45 4.51 -1.31
C ALA A 237 -18.91 3.08 -1.35
N ALA A 238 -18.50 2.67 -2.55
CA ALA A 238 -17.79 1.42 -2.83
C ALA A 238 -16.36 1.65 -3.33
N HIS A 239 -15.89 2.90 -3.28
CA HIS A 239 -14.56 3.32 -3.75
C HIS A 239 -14.00 4.31 -2.72
N ARG A 240 -12.74 4.14 -2.32
CA ARG A 240 -12.10 4.94 -1.27
C ARG A 240 -12.06 6.43 -1.58
N GLU A 241 -11.87 6.82 -2.85
CA GLU A 241 -11.88 8.23 -3.27
C GLU A 241 -13.22 8.92 -2.97
N VAL A 242 -14.34 8.18 -3.03
CA VAL A 242 -15.66 8.73 -2.68
C VAL A 242 -15.83 8.86 -1.17
N VAL A 243 -15.25 7.96 -0.39
CA VAL A 243 -15.22 8.08 1.08
C VAL A 243 -14.41 9.30 1.47
N LYS A 244 -13.18 9.45 0.95
CA LYS A 244 -12.31 10.61 1.19
C LYS A 244 -13.02 11.92 0.82
N PHE A 245 -13.62 11.98 -0.38
CA PHE A 245 -14.41 13.13 -0.84
C PHE A 245 -15.56 13.46 0.10
N ALA A 246 -16.35 12.47 0.49
CA ALA A 246 -17.48 12.69 1.38
C ALA A 246 -17.06 13.19 2.76
N ILE A 247 -15.95 12.69 3.32
CA ILE A 247 -15.38 13.18 4.58
C ILE A 247 -14.92 14.64 4.43
N SER A 248 -14.20 14.98 3.36
CA SER A 248 -13.75 16.36 3.11
C SER A 248 -14.91 17.33 2.96
N VAL A 249 -15.98 16.94 2.26
CA VAL A 249 -17.21 17.74 2.16
C VAL A 249 -17.87 17.91 3.53
N LEU A 250 -17.99 16.82 4.30
CA LEU A 250 -18.58 16.84 5.64
C LEU A 250 -17.77 17.74 6.60
N GLY A 251 -16.45 17.76 6.45
CA GLY A 251 -15.55 18.66 7.19
C GLY A 251 -15.76 20.15 6.90
N CYS A 252 -16.45 20.50 5.82
CA CYS A 252 -16.85 21.88 5.51
C CYS A 252 -18.18 22.29 6.17
N THR A 253 -18.79 21.40 6.96
CA THR A 253 -20.05 21.61 7.68
C THR A 253 -19.87 21.32 9.18
N ASN A 254 -20.83 21.72 10.01
CA ASN A 254 -20.93 21.27 11.40
C ASN A 254 -21.31 19.78 11.45
N CYS A 255 -20.31 18.94 11.68
CA CYS A 255 -20.43 17.47 11.72
C CYS A 255 -20.23 16.88 13.12
N GLU A 256 -20.54 17.65 14.17
CA GLU A 256 -20.43 17.20 15.57
C GLU A 256 -21.22 15.90 15.81
N GLU A 257 -22.41 15.76 15.23
CA GLU A 257 -23.23 14.55 15.35
C GLU A 257 -22.59 13.32 14.68
N ASN A 258 -21.68 13.53 13.73
CA ASN A 258 -20.97 12.48 13.00
C ASN A 258 -19.58 12.15 13.59
N LYS A 259 -19.19 12.78 14.69
CA LYS A 259 -17.86 12.66 15.29
C LYS A 259 -17.44 11.23 15.61
N GLU A 260 -18.35 10.41 16.13
CA GLU A 260 -18.09 9.00 16.43
C GLU A 260 -17.88 8.18 15.14
N LEU A 261 -18.74 8.39 14.14
CA LEU A 261 -18.61 7.74 12.84
C LEU A 261 -17.28 8.11 12.17
N LEU A 262 -16.92 9.39 12.19
CA LEU A 262 -15.65 9.88 11.66
C LEU A 262 -14.47 9.23 12.38
N SER A 263 -14.53 9.12 13.70
CA SER A 263 -13.48 8.49 14.51
C SER A 263 -13.30 7.01 14.14
N ILE A 264 -14.39 6.26 13.95
CA ILE A 264 -14.35 4.86 13.49
C ILE A 264 -13.72 4.76 12.09
N ILE A 265 -14.12 5.62 11.15
CA ILE A 265 -13.55 5.62 9.80
C ILE A 265 -12.05 5.97 9.84
N GLY A 266 -11.66 6.93 10.68
CA GLY A 266 -10.29 7.44 10.79
C GLY A 266 -9.30 6.47 11.40
N MET A 267 -9.75 5.39 12.04
CA MET A 267 -8.89 4.31 12.52
C MET A 267 -8.23 3.52 11.36
N HIS A 268 -8.72 3.66 10.13
CA HIS A 268 -8.08 3.10 8.95
C HIS A 268 -7.16 4.14 8.30
N GLU A 269 -5.89 3.78 8.09
CA GLU A 269 -4.80 4.68 7.63
C GLU A 269 -5.17 5.47 6.35
N GLU A 270 -5.87 4.84 5.41
CA GLU A 270 -6.37 5.45 4.16
C GLU A 270 -7.26 6.69 4.38
N PHE A 271 -7.97 6.77 5.51
CA PHE A 271 -8.95 7.83 5.78
C PHE A 271 -8.53 8.76 6.90
N THR A 272 -7.51 8.41 7.70
CA THR A 272 -7.06 9.19 8.86
C THR A 272 -6.82 10.67 8.53
N PRO A 273 -6.11 11.06 7.44
CA PRO A 273 -5.87 12.47 7.12
C PRO A 273 -7.16 13.27 6.89
N TYR A 274 -8.09 12.70 6.12
CA TYR A 274 -9.37 13.33 5.79
C TYR A 274 -10.27 13.43 7.02
N VAL A 275 -10.27 12.40 7.87
CA VAL A 275 -11.01 12.43 9.14
C VAL A 275 -10.46 13.50 10.06
N ILE A 276 -9.13 13.64 10.19
CA ILE A 276 -8.52 14.70 11.00
C ILE A 276 -8.94 16.07 10.46
N PHE A 277 -8.92 16.27 9.15
CA PHE A 277 -9.43 17.49 8.54
C PHE A 277 -10.89 17.75 8.95
N ALA A 278 -11.78 16.76 8.84
CA ALA A 278 -13.19 16.90 9.18
C ALA A 278 -13.40 17.19 10.67
N LEU A 279 -12.68 16.49 11.55
CA LEU A 279 -12.72 16.72 12.99
C LEU A 279 -12.28 18.14 13.34
N LYS A 280 -11.16 18.62 12.79
CA LYS A 280 -10.64 19.96 13.10
C LYS A 280 -11.55 21.09 12.64
N ASN A 281 -12.20 20.93 11.49
CA ASN A 281 -12.99 22.00 10.86
C ASN A 281 -14.47 21.97 11.25
N GLY A 282 -15.03 20.77 11.46
CA GLY A 282 -16.47 20.58 11.64
C GLY A 282 -16.90 20.13 13.04
N THR A 283 -15.97 19.95 13.99
CA THR A 283 -16.29 19.50 15.37
C THR A 283 -15.64 20.37 16.44
N ILE A 284 -16.13 20.26 17.68
CA ILE A 284 -15.48 20.82 18.86
C ILE A 284 -14.55 19.79 19.50
N GLN A 285 -13.48 20.24 20.17
CA GLN A 285 -12.55 19.36 20.90
C GLN A 285 -11.98 18.22 20.03
N ALA A 286 -11.53 18.55 18.82
CA ALA A 286 -10.96 17.58 17.89
C ALA A 286 -9.69 16.89 18.44
N ASN A 287 -8.90 17.58 19.26
CA ASN A 287 -7.61 17.09 19.73
C ASN A 287 -7.67 15.74 20.44
N ASP A 288 -8.69 15.49 21.25
CA ASP A 288 -8.85 14.22 21.97
C ASP A 288 -9.14 13.06 21.01
N GLN A 289 -9.88 13.31 19.93
CA GLN A 289 -10.11 12.31 18.89
C GLN A 289 -8.85 12.08 18.05
N ILE A 290 -8.12 13.14 17.70
CA ILE A 290 -6.84 13.03 16.99
C ILE A 290 -5.85 12.21 17.82
N TRP A 291 -5.80 12.40 19.14
CA TRP A 291 -4.95 11.60 20.02
C TRP A 291 -5.33 10.12 20.02
N ARG A 292 -6.64 9.80 20.08
CA ARG A 292 -7.11 8.41 19.95
C ARG A 292 -6.75 7.79 18.60
N LEU A 293 -6.88 8.55 17.51
CA LEU A 293 -6.46 8.10 16.18
C LEU A 293 -4.96 7.83 16.12
N ALA A 294 -4.14 8.70 16.70
CA ALA A 294 -2.68 8.53 16.79
C ALA A 294 -2.29 7.30 17.64
N GLN A 295 -3.12 6.90 18.60
CA GLN A 295 -2.94 5.69 19.41
C GLN A 295 -3.38 4.40 18.69
N SER A 296 -4.35 4.49 17.77
CA SER A 296 -4.90 3.32 17.07
C SER A 296 -4.23 3.02 15.73
N ALA A 297 -3.70 4.04 15.07
CA ALA A 297 -3.01 3.93 13.79
C ALA A 297 -1.55 3.50 14.01
N HIS A 298 -0.96 2.86 13.01
CA HIS A 298 0.41 2.36 13.00
C HIS A 298 1.17 2.64 11.69
N GLY A 299 0.66 3.47 10.77
CA GLY A 299 1.32 3.81 9.51
C GLY A 299 1.21 5.28 9.11
N TRP A 300 0.87 5.55 7.84
CA TRP A 300 0.75 6.91 7.28
C TRP A 300 -0.30 7.79 7.98
N GLY A 301 -1.39 7.19 8.43
CA GLY A 301 -2.39 7.81 9.27
C GLY A 301 -1.86 8.17 10.66
N LYS A 302 -0.99 7.34 11.27
CA LYS A 302 -0.33 7.69 12.54
C LYS A 302 0.58 8.90 12.37
N ILE A 303 1.39 8.92 11.31
CA ILE A 303 2.26 10.05 10.95
C ILE A 303 1.43 11.33 10.90
N THR A 304 0.37 11.33 10.11
CA THR A 304 -0.53 12.48 9.98
C THR A 304 -1.20 12.87 11.31
N ALA A 305 -1.65 11.88 12.10
CA ALA A 305 -2.29 12.13 13.39
C ALA A 305 -1.34 12.79 14.40
N VAL A 306 -0.10 12.31 14.52
CA VAL A 306 0.90 12.90 15.39
C VAL A 306 1.30 14.30 14.91
N GLU A 307 1.43 14.53 13.60
CA GLU A 307 1.69 15.86 13.03
C GLU A 307 0.59 16.87 13.34
N GLN A 308 -0.67 16.43 13.40
CA GLN A 308 -1.83 17.29 13.67
C GLN A 308 -2.20 17.36 15.16
N LEU A 309 -1.68 16.47 16.00
CA LEU A 309 -1.93 16.42 17.43
C LEU A 309 -1.29 17.62 18.15
N GLU A 310 -2.04 18.23 19.05
CA GLU A 310 -1.54 19.27 19.94
C GLU A 310 -1.25 18.68 21.33
N ALA A 311 0.02 18.75 21.77
CA ALA A 311 0.48 18.23 23.05
C ALA A 311 0.16 19.19 24.22
N ARG A 312 -1.13 19.41 24.48
CA ARG A 312 -1.62 20.38 25.48
C ARG A 312 -1.57 19.87 26.93
N THR A 313 -1.46 18.56 27.13
CA THR A 313 -1.49 17.95 28.47
C THR A 313 -0.22 17.14 28.74
N PRO A 314 0.19 16.98 30.01
CA PRO A 314 1.32 16.14 30.38
C PRO A 314 1.18 14.70 29.89
N GLU A 315 -0.04 14.15 29.86
CA GLU A 315 -0.31 12.78 29.41
C GLU A 315 -0.03 12.60 27.92
N ILE A 316 -0.39 13.59 27.09
CA ILE A 316 -0.10 13.55 25.65
C ILE A 316 1.41 13.67 25.42
N LYS A 317 2.09 14.58 26.13
CA LYS A 317 3.55 14.75 26.04
C LYS A 317 4.27 13.47 26.44
N GLN A 318 3.89 12.87 27.57
CA GLN A 318 4.45 11.61 28.02
C GLN A 318 4.22 10.50 26.99
N TRP A 319 3.01 10.38 26.45
CA TRP A 319 2.71 9.38 25.41
C TRP A 319 3.58 9.56 24.16
N LEU A 320 3.78 10.80 23.70
CA LEU A 320 4.66 11.11 22.58
C LEU A 320 6.10 10.66 22.83
N LEU A 321 6.59 10.86 24.06
CA LEU A 321 7.97 10.53 24.45
C LEU A 321 8.20 9.05 24.81
N THR A 322 7.14 8.26 25.02
CA THR A 322 7.26 6.83 25.34
C THR A 322 6.94 5.94 24.14
N THR A 323 5.69 5.98 23.67
CA THR A 323 5.15 5.06 22.63
C THR A 323 4.72 5.76 21.34
N GLY A 324 4.75 7.10 21.33
CA GLY A 324 4.27 7.90 20.20
C GLY A 324 5.09 7.68 18.93
N CYS A 325 6.40 7.45 19.07
CA CYS A 325 7.33 7.32 17.95
C CYS A 325 7.25 5.99 17.20
N GLU A 326 6.76 4.92 17.84
CA GLU A 326 6.70 3.57 17.26
C GLU A 326 5.80 3.51 16.02
N ASN A 327 6.29 3.00 14.90
CA ASN A 327 5.55 3.01 13.63
C ASN A 327 5.87 1.80 12.74
N SER A 328 4.90 1.31 11.98
CA SER A 328 5.12 0.18 11.05
C SER A 328 5.77 0.59 9.73
N VAL A 329 5.70 1.87 9.36
CA VAL A 329 6.34 2.40 8.15
C VAL A 329 7.83 2.67 8.43
N ALA A 330 8.08 3.63 9.34
CA ALA A 330 9.41 3.93 9.85
C ALA A 330 9.26 4.88 11.06
N ASP A 331 10.08 4.68 12.08
CA ASP A 331 10.05 5.48 13.31
C ASP A 331 10.59 6.89 13.06
N GLU A 332 11.53 7.05 12.12
CA GLU A 332 12.19 8.33 11.79
C GLU A 332 11.21 9.42 11.31
N TYR A 333 10.07 9.05 10.71
CA TYR A 333 9.01 10.00 10.35
C TYR A 333 8.35 10.65 11.57
N LEU A 334 8.35 9.97 12.72
CA LEU A 334 7.72 10.43 13.95
C LEU A 334 8.71 10.99 14.98
N ALA A 335 10.01 10.76 14.80
CA ALA A 335 11.03 11.12 15.78
C ALA A 335 11.06 12.61 16.09
N TYR A 336 11.16 13.47 15.08
CA TYR A 336 11.15 14.93 15.26
C TYR A 336 9.85 15.47 15.87
N PRO A 337 8.64 15.17 15.35
CA PRO A 337 7.42 15.69 15.94
C PRO A 337 7.20 15.16 17.37
N CYS A 338 7.58 13.91 17.68
CA CYS A 338 7.52 13.40 19.06
C CYS A 338 8.51 14.14 19.98
N ALA A 339 9.76 14.35 19.56
CA ALA A 339 10.75 15.09 20.34
C ALA A 339 10.29 16.52 20.64
N ALA A 340 9.88 17.25 19.60
CA ALA A 340 9.54 18.66 19.69
C ALA A 340 8.24 18.89 20.47
N LYS A 341 7.17 18.12 20.18
CA LYS A 341 5.87 18.29 20.86
C LYS A 341 5.85 17.68 22.26
N GLY A 342 6.62 16.60 22.46
CA GLY A 342 6.79 15.97 23.76
C GLY A 342 7.68 16.77 24.71
N GLU A 343 8.43 17.75 24.21
CA GLU A 343 9.44 18.51 24.96
C GLU A 343 10.52 17.59 25.54
N LEU A 344 11.14 16.79 24.67
CA LEU A 344 12.14 15.79 25.05
C LEU A 344 13.31 16.38 25.85
N ASP A 345 13.74 17.59 25.50
CA ASP A 345 14.80 18.32 26.20
C ASP A 345 14.42 18.65 27.65
N ILE A 346 13.17 19.05 27.89
CA ILE A 346 12.64 19.32 29.23
C ILE A 346 12.52 18.01 30.01
N ALA A 347 11.93 16.97 29.40
CA ALA A 347 11.72 15.69 30.05
C ALA A 347 13.03 15.01 30.50
N LEU A 348 14.09 15.12 29.69
CA LEU A 348 15.41 14.57 30.04
C LEU A 348 16.20 15.46 31.02
N TYR A 349 15.82 16.73 31.20
CA TYR A 349 16.48 17.64 32.14
C TYR A 349 16.24 17.25 33.61
N GLU A 350 15.15 16.52 33.90
CA GLU A 350 14.86 15.99 35.25
C GLU A 350 16.01 15.15 35.80
N ASP A 351 16.24 15.21 37.12
CA ASP A 351 17.34 14.51 37.80
C ASP A 351 17.25 12.98 37.67
N THR A 352 16.03 12.46 37.59
CA THR A 352 15.76 11.04 37.38
C THR A 352 14.54 10.86 36.49
N ILE A 353 14.59 9.87 35.60
CA ILE A 353 13.47 9.50 34.73
C ILE A 353 13.09 8.03 34.92
N LEU A 354 11.87 7.68 34.51
CA LEU A 354 11.41 6.30 34.46
C LEU A 354 11.97 5.57 33.24
N LYS A 355 12.02 4.24 33.32
CA LYS A 355 12.55 3.38 32.25
C LYS A 355 11.79 3.57 30.93
N ASP A 356 10.46 3.62 30.96
CA ASP A 356 9.64 3.82 29.77
C ASP A 356 9.97 5.13 29.02
N LEU A 357 10.28 6.21 29.75
CA LEU A 357 10.70 7.48 29.14
C LEU A 357 12.11 7.37 28.56
N TYR A 358 13.02 6.65 29.22
CA TYR A 358 14.36 6.40 28.68
C TYR A 358 14.29 5.56 27.39
N ASP A 359 13.46 4.53 27.35
CA ASP A 359 13.33 3.66 26.17
C ASP A 359 12.72 4.40 24.99
N GLY A 360 11.63 5.16 25.21
CA GLY A 360 11.03 5.99 24.18
C GLY A 360 11.94 7.14 23.71
N ALA A 361 12.68 7.78 24.62
CA ALA A 361 13.70 8.75 24.26
C ALA A 361 14.82 8.13 23.40
N GLY A 362 15.22 6.90 23.72
CA GLY A 362 16.18 6.14 22.92
C GLY A 362 15.68 5.90 21.50
N LEU A 363 14.41 5.51 21.34
CA LEU A 363 13.77 5.33 20.03
C LEU A 363 13.72 6.63 19.23
N ILE A 364 13.32 7.74 19.87
CA ILE A 364 13.28 9.07 19.24
C ILE A 364 14.69 9.50 18.81
N ILE A 365 15.70 9.31 19.65
CA ILE A 365 17.08 9.65 19.32
C ILE A 365 17.56 8.81 18.13
N LEU A 366 17.29 7.49 18.10
CA LEU A 366 17.63 6.64 16.96
C LEU A 366 16.98 7.14 15.67
N GLY A 367 15.69 7.48 15.71
CA GLY A 367 14.98 8.03 14.56
C GLY A 367 15.55 9.36 14.08
N LEU A 368 15.93 10.27 15.00
CA LEU A 368 16.58 11.54 14.67
C LEU A 368 18.01 11.37 14.13
N LEU A 369 18.72 10.30 14.53
CA LEU A 369 20.06 9.99 14.03
C LEU A 369 20.05 9.25 12.68
N SER A 370 18.88 8.80 12.21
CA SER A 370 18.73 8.10 10.93
C SER A 370 19.04 9.03 9.75
N GLU A 371 19.76 8.53 8.75
CA GLU A 371 20.00 9.26 7.50
C GLU A 371 18.72 9.47 6.68
N ASN A 372 17.69 8.66 6.91
CA ASN A 372 16.40 8.75 6.23
C ASN A 372 15.40 9.67 6.95
N ALA A 373 15.80 10.30 8.06
CA ALA A 373 14.92 11.19 8.81
C ALA A 373 14.53 12.42 7.95
N PRO A 374 13.24 12.76 7.84
CA PRO A 374 12.83 14.00 7.17
C PRO A 374 13.43 15.24 7.83
N GLN A 375 13.63 15.18 9.15
CA GLN A 375 14.33 16.15 9.98
C GLN A 375 15.13 15.38 11.02
N GLY A 376 16.45 15.53 11.00
CA GLY A 376 17.36 14.80 11.85
C GLY A 376 17.70 15.53 13.15
N MET A 377 18.68 14.97 13.85
CA MET A 377 19.24 15.53 15.08
C MET A 377 19.87 16.90 14.85
N ASP A 378 20.37 17.18 13.64
CA ASP A 378 21.02 18.45 13.27
C ASP A 378 20.02 19.62 13.26
N GLU A 379 18.78 19.35 12.84
CA GLU A 379 17.68 20.31 12.87
C GLU A 379 17.01 20.44 14.24
N TYR A 380 17.37 19.60 15.21
CA TYR A 380 16.79 19.65 16.56
C TYR A 380 17.52 20.68 17.45
N PRO A 381 16.87 21.78 17.88
CA PRO A 381 17.56 22.91 18.53
C PRO A 381 18.30 22.56 19.83
N HIS A 382 17.88 21.49 20.51
CA HIS A 382 18.41 21.07 21.80
C HIS A 382 19.25 19.79 21.72
N ALA A 383 19.76 19.44 20.53
CA ALA A 383 20.47 18.19 20.26
C ALA A 383 21.56 17.85 21.29
N SER A 384 22.54 18.75 21.48
CA SER A 384 23.64 18.52 22.42
C SER A 384 23.16 18.28 23.86
N ALA A 385 22.14 19.03 24.31
CA ALA A 385 21.58 18.90 25.65
C ALA A 385 20.85 17.56 25.82
N VAL A 386 20.01 17.18 24.85
CA VAL A 386 19.26 15.92 24.86
C VAL A 386 20.22 14.73 24.88
N LEU A 387 21.22 14.69 23.99
CA LEU A 387 22.18 13.58 23.95
C LEU A 387 22.99 13.49 25.26
N SER A 388 23.43 14.63 25.80
CA SER A 388 24.17 14.66 27.08
C SER A 388 23.31 14.16 28.25
N ARG A 389 22.04 14.57 28.32
CA ARG A 389 21.12 14.11 29.36
C ARG A 389 20.75 12.63 29.20
N PHE A 390 20.57 12.16 27.98
CA PHE A 390 20.33 10.74 27.71
C PHE A 390 21.49 9.86 28.19
N VAL A 391 22.74 10.23 27.85
CA VAL A 391 23.96 9.54 28.32
C VAL A 391 24.11 9.62 29.84
N HIS A 392 23.69 10.73 30.46
CA HIS A 392 23.67 10.83 31.92
C HIS A 392 22.73 9.79 32.56
N HIS A 393 21.50 9.68 32.05
CA HIS A 393 20.51 8.73 32.57
C HIS A 393 20.90 7.27 32.33
N ALA A 394 21.63 6.99 31.25
CA ALA A 394 22.17 5.67 30.95
C ALA A 394 23.04 5.10 32.08
N GLN A 395 23.66 5.94 32.92
CA GLN A 395 24.49 5.48 34.05
C GLN A 395 23.71 4.59 35.04
N LYS A 396 22.39 4.76 35.12
CA LYS A 396 21.50 3.99 36.00
C LYS A 396 20.56 3.05 35.23
N LEU A 397 20.27 3.35 33.96
CA LEU A 397 19.20 2.69 33.20
C LEU A 397 19.71 1.80 32.05
N CYS A 398 21.01 1.82 31.75
CA CYS A 398 21.60 1.01 30.68
C CYS A 398 22.02 -0.37 31.20
N GLU A 399 21.21 -1.39 30.94
CA GLU A 399 21.44 -2.76 31.42
C GLU A 399 21.53 -3.78 30.27
N THR A 400 20.85 -3.53 29.16
CA THR A 400 20.68 -4.46 28.03
C THR A 400 21.30 -3.94 26.74
N LEU A 401 21.40 -4.80 25.71
CA LEU A 401 21.81 -4.39 24.36
C LEU A 401 20.87 -3.35 23.75
N GLU A 402 19.57 -3.43 24.06
CA GLU A 402 18.57 -2.45 23.61
C GLU A 402 18.87 -1.05 24.16
N ASP A 403 19.33 -0.99 25.42
CA ASP A 403 19.67 0.27 26.08
C ASP A 403 20.99 0.86 25.59
N PHE A 404 21.93 -0.02 25.24
CA PHE A 404 23.25 0.36 24.74
C PHE A 404 23.21 0.81 23.28
N TYR A 405 22.31 0.25 22.47
CA TYR A 405 22.27 0.53 21.02
C TYR A 405 22.13 2.03 20.69
N PRO A 406 21.24 2.82 21.33
CA PRO A 406 21.23 4.28 21.16
C PRO A 406 22.56 4.94 21.55
N LEU A 407 23.23 4.49 22.60
CA LEU A 407 24.53 5.04 23.02
C LEU A 407 25.62 4.77 21.98
N MET A 408 25.62 3.58 21.38
CA MET A 408 26.52 3.26 20.27
C MET A 408 26.27 4.21 19.08
N LYS A 409 25.01 4.42 18.68
CA LYS A 409 24.66 5.34 17.59
C LYS A 409 25.01 6.79 17.88
N ILE A 410 24.80 7.26 19.12
CA ILE A 410 25.27 8.58 19.55
C ILE A 410 26.80 8.65 19.44
N SER A 411 27.52 7.58 19.81
CA SER A 411 28.98 7.53 19.70
C SER A 411 29.43 7.64 18.25
N GLU A 412 28.85 6.89 17.33
CA GLU A 412 29.14 6.99 15.88
C GLU A 412 28.91 8.43 15.39
N TYR A 413 27.72 8.98 15.67
CA TYR A 413 27.32 10.32 15.27
C TYR A 413 28.29 11.41 15.77
N VAL A 414 28.67 11.42 17.06
CA VAL A 414 29.54 12.48 17.60
C VAL A 414 30.99 12.40 17.09
N HIS A 415 31.41 11.34 16.41
CA HIS A 415 32.75 11.22 15.83
C HIS A 415 32.83 11.70 14.38
N GLU A 416 31.69 11.98 13.73
CA GLU A 416 31.69 12.47 12.35
C GLU A 416 32.19 13.93 12.24
N GLU A 417 32.88 14.25 11.15
CA GLU A 417 33.52 15.56 10.96
C GLU A 417 32.51 16.68 10.66
N ARG A 418 31.33 16.35 10.11
CA ARG A 418 30.29 17.33 9.73
C ARG A 418 29.78 18.19 10.90
N PHE A 419 30.08 17.80 12.15
CA PHE A 419 29.63 18.48 13.37
C PHE A 419 30.65 19.41 14.01
N ASN A 420 31.76 19.70 13.33
CA ASN A 420 32.77 20.62 13.85
C ASN A 420 32.26 22.07 14.02
N ASP A 421 31.24 22.47 13.24
CA ASP A 421 30.82 23.88 13.16
C ASP A 421 29.49 24.20 13.89
N GLN A 422 28.66 23.19 14.20
CA GLN A 422 27.33 23.41 14.79
C GLN A 422 27.32 23.44 16.32
N TRP A 423 28.18 22.64 16.97
CA TRP A 423 28.22 22.54 18.43
C TRP A 423 29.48 23.19 18.98
N LYS A 424 29.40 23.71 20.20
CA LYS A 424 30.62 24.22 20.84
C LYS A 424 31.52 23.03 21.13
N ARG A 425 32.81 23.17 20.81
CA ARG A 425 33.82 22.12 20.96
C ARG A 425 33.78 21.42 22.34
N TYR A 426 33.59 22.17 23.43
CA TYR A 426 33.55 21.60 24.77
C TYR A 426 32.33 20.70 25.02
N GLU A 427 31.17 21.00 24.41
CA GLU A 427 29.94 20.21 24.56
C GLU A 427 30.13 18.84 23.91
N ARG A 428 30.69 18.84 22.70
CA ARG A 428 31.04 17.62 21.97
C ARG A 428 32.09 16.80 22.72
N THR A 429 33.19 17.40 23.16
CA THR A 429 34.23 16.68 23.90
C THR A 429 33.70 16.07 25.19
N SER A 430 32.86 16.80 25.93
CA SER A 430 32.26 16.27 27.17
C SER A 430 31.33 15.08 26.90
N LEU A 431 30.52 15.14 25.83
CA LEU A 431 29.66 14.04 25.43
C LEU A 431 30.48 12.81 24.96
N GLN A 432 31.53 13.04 24.17
CA GLN A 432 32.46 11.99 23.75
C GLN A 432 33.10 11.29 24.96
N GLU A 433 33.61 12.05 25.93
CA GLU A 433 34.20 11.49 27.15
C GLU A 433 33.17 10.68 27.97
N ALA A 434 31.95 11.20 28.11
CA ALA A 434 30.88 10.53 28.84
C ALA A 434 30.46 9.20 28.19
N ILE A 435 30.34 9.17 26.85
CA ILE A 435 29.89 7.97 26.14
C ILE A 435 30.96 6.89 26.06
N GLN A 436 32.23 7.29 26.05
CA GLN A 436 33.37 6.37 26.08
C GLN A 436 33.38 5.47 27.31
N LEU A 437 32.78 5.89 28.43
CA LEU A 437 32.65 5.04 29.62
C LEU A 437 31.76 3.81 29.35
N PHE A 438 30.76 3.94 28.48
CA PHE A 438 29.89 2.82 28.08
C PHE A 438 30.51 2.01 26.96
N VAL A 439 31.03 2.69 25.92
CA VAL A 439 31.64 2.06 24.75
C VAL A 439 32.85 1.19 25.13
N ASN A 440 33.66 1.60 26.12
CA ASN A 440 34.81 0.81 26.54
C ASN A 440 34.46 -0.38 27.45
N ASP A 441 33.19 -0.58 27.82
CA ASP A 441 32.77 -1.76 28.58
C ASP A 441 32.72 -2.99 27.66
N PRO A 442 33.62 -3.98 27.81
CA PRO A 442 33.70 -5.12 26.92
C PRO A 442 32.48 -6.06 27.01
N LYS A 443 31.61 -5.89 28.02
CA LYS A 443 30.41 -6.72 28.16
C LYS A 443 29.48 -6.61 26.95
N TRP A 444 29.40 -5.45 26.30
CA TRP A 444 28.48 -5.23 25.19
C TRP A 444 28.87 -6.06 23.97
N SER A 445 30.16 -6.13 23.67
CA SER A 445 30.72 -7.02 22.65
C SER A 445 30.39 -8.48 22.96
N GLN A 446 30.58 -8.92 24.21
CA GLN A 446 30.27 -10.30 24.64
C GLN A 446 28.78 -10.63 24.49
N LEU A 447 27.90 -9.77 25.00
CA LEU A 447 26.45 -9.93 24.92
C LEU A 447 25.96 -9.94 23.48
N ALA A 448 26.51 -9.09 22.61
CA ALA A 448 26.17 -9.06 21.19
C ALA A 448 26.50 -10.40 20.49
N ILE A 449 27.69 -10.93 20.73
CA ILE A 449 28.09 -12.24 20.20
C ILE A 449 27.24 -13.38 20.78
N GLU A 450 26.90 -13.34 22.06
CA GLU A 450 25.98 -14.32 22.67
C GLU A 450 24.58 -14.28 22.05
N ALA A 451 24.07 -13.08 21.76
CA ALA A 451 22.80 -12.90 21.06
C ALA A 451 22.84 -13.52 19.66
N LEU A 452 23.87 -13.20 18.86
CA LEU A 452 24.03 -13.72 17.49
C LEU A 452 24.22 -15.24 17.42
N LYS A 453 24.82 -15.85 18.44
CA LYS A 453 24.91 -17.32 18.55
C LYS A 453 23.56 -17.98 18.74
N LYS A 454 22.63 -17.29 19.42
CA LYS A 454 21.29 -17.81 19.72
C LYS A 454 20.40 -17.69 18.47
N ASP A 455 20.27 -16.48 17.95
CA ASP A 455 19.45 -16.16 16.78
C ASP A 455 19.92 -14.88 16.09
N TYR A 456 19.47 -14.66 14.86
CA TYR A 456 19.73 -13.40 14.16
C TYR A 456 19.09 -12.23 14.90
N ASN A 457 19.88 -11.21 15.21
CA ASN A 457 19.43 -9.96 15.80
C ASN A 457 20.22 -8.80 15.18
N ARG A 458 19.52 -7.91 14.49
CA ARG A 458 20.12 -6.79 13.75
C ARG A 458 20.91 -5.83 14.65
N LYS A 459 20.37 -5.45 15.82
CA LYS A 459 21.07 -4.56 16.76
C LYS A 459 22.33 -5.21 17.31
N ALA A 460 22.27 -6.49 17.65
CA ALA A 460 23.44 -7.25 18.10
C ALA A 460 24.49 -7.38 16.98
N LEU A 461 24.08 -7.54 15.72
CA LEU A 461 24.98 -7.54 14.57
C LEU A 461 25.74 -6.22 14.45
N GLU A 462 25.01 -5.10 14.49
CA GLU A 462 25.62 -3.76 14.41
C GLU A 462 26.56 -3.50 15.60
N ILE A 463 26.18 -3.87 16.81
CA ILE A 463 27.04 -3.77 18.00
C ILE A 463 28.30 -4.63 17.84
N ALA A 464 28.16 -5.88 17.40
CA ALA A 464 29.31 -6.76 17.21
C ALA A 464 30.28 -6.21 16.15
N ARG A 465 29.76 -5.63 15.06
CA ARG A 465 30.55 -4.95 14.01
C ARG A 465 31.23 -3.68 14.52
N PHE A 466 30.56 -2.89 15.36
CA PHE A 466 31.14 -1.71 16.00
C PHE A 466 32.39 -2.05 16.82
N TYR A 467 32.42 -3.24 17.44
CA TYR A 467 33.61 -3.79 18.13
C TYR A 467 34.55 -4.60 17.23
N GLU A 468 34.41 -4.52 15.91
CA GLU A 468 35.24 -5.21 14.90
C GLU A 468 35.28 -6.74 15.08
N ASN A 469 34.22 -7.35 15.63
CA ASN A 469 34.15 -8.80 15.72
C ASN A 469 33.90 -9.45 14.35
N ASP A 470 34.48 -10.63 14.13
CA ASP A 470 34.10 -11.48 13.00
C ASP A 470 32.73 -12.13 13.26
N VAL A 471 31.69 -11.54 12.65
CA VAL A 471 30.30 -11.98 12.77
C VAL A 471 29.90 -13.04 11.76
N THR A 472 30.72 -13.22 10.72
CA THR A 472 30.40 -14.03 9.53
C THR A 472 29.99 -15.47 9.88
N PRO A 473 30.71 -16.19 10.77
CA PRO A 473 30.32 -17.55 11.13
C PRO A 473 28.91 -17.65 11.71
N PHE A 474 28.49 -16.66 12.51
CA PHE A 474 27.16 -16.66 13.15
C PHE A 474 26.05 -16.36 12.14
N LEU A 475 26.33 -15.53 11.12
CA LEU A 475 25.39 -15.25 10.03
C LEU A 475 25.13 -16.51 9.20
N PHE A 476 26.18 -17.26 8.84
CA PHE A 476 26.01 -18.52 8.10
C PHE A 476 25.33 -19.62 8.93
N GLU A 477 25.58 -19.71 10.24
CA GLU A 477 24.82 -20.61 11.11
C GLU A 477 23.34 -20.24 11.19
N SER A 478 23.03 -18.94 11.16
CA SER A 478 21.64 -18.45 11.13
C SER A 478 20.97 -18.74 9.79
N LEU A 479 21.69 -18.59 8.67
CA LEU A 479 21.20 -18.93 7.33
C LEU A 479 20.82 -20.41 7.22
N LYS A 480 21.59 -21.31 7.83
CA LYS A 480 21.26 -22.76 7.85
C LYS A 480 19.92 -23.04 8.53
N LYS A 481 19.52 -22.22 9.51
CA LYS A 481 18.23 -22.35 10.19
C LYS A 481 17.10 -21.75 9.35
N ASN A 482 17.36 -20.60 8.71
CA ASN A 482 16.39 -19.84 7.91
C ASN A 482 17.00 -19.47 6.54
N PRO A 483 16.98 -20.38 5.54
CA PRO A 483 17.70 -20.19 4.28
C PRO A 483 17.17 -19.08 3.36
N THR A 484 15.97 -18.58 3.63
CA THR A 484 15.29 -17.53 2.83
C THR A 484 15.15 -16.21 3.60
N ASN A 485 15.94 -16.00 4.65
CA ASN A 485 15.97 -14.72 5.37
C ASN A 485 16.87 -13.73 4.62
N SER A 486 16.26 -12.74 3.97
CA SER A 486 16.96 -11.78 3.11
C SER A 486 17.86 -10.79 3.88
N ASP A 487 17.55 -10.48 5.15
CA ASP A 487 18.41 -9.64 6.01
C ASP A 487 19.79 -10.28 6.24
N LEU A 488 19.84 -11.62 6.34
CA LEU A 488 21.10 -12.35 6.46
C LEU A 488 21.93 -12.30 5.17
N PHE A 489 21.29 -12.33 4.00
CA PHE A 489 21.96 -12.18 2.71
C PHE A 489 22.58 -10.79 2.61
N PHE A 490 21.79 -9.76 2.88
CA PHE A 490 22.26 -8.37 2.95
C PHE A 490 23.45 -8.23 3.92
N ALA A 491 23.33 -8.73 5.15
CA ALA A 491 24.38 -8.64 6.16
C ALA A 491 25.69 -9.33 5.77
N ILE A 492 25.65 -10.43 5.00
CA ILE A 492 26.87 -11.09 4.51
C ILE A 492 27.47 -10.34 3.33
N MET A 493 26.63 -9.81 2.42
CA MET A 493 27.09 -8.99 1.30
C MET A 493 27.82 -7.73 1.78
N GLU A 494 27.32 -7.08 2.82
CA GLU A 494 27.97 -5.92 3.46
C GLU A 494 29.38 -6.18 4.00
N THR A 495 29.78 -7.45 4.19
CA THR A 495 31.18 -7.74 4.58
C THR A 495 32.18 -7.32 3.51
N ASN A 496 31.74 -7.20 2.25
CA ASN A 496 32.53 -6.91 1.06
C ASN A 496 33.81 -7.78 0.95
N GLN A 497 33.76 -8.99 1.51
CA GLN A 497 34.84 -9.96 1.42
C GLN A 497 34.50 -10.97 0.32
N ARG A 498 35.29 -10.95 -0.76
CA ARG A 498 35.06 -11.81 -1.93
C ARG A 498 34.89 -13.30 -1.59
N GLN A 499 35.55 -13.80 -0.55
CA GLN A 499 35.38 -15.20 -0.12
C GLN A 499 34.01 -15.44 0.50
N HIS A 500 33.53 -14.55 1.40
CA HIS A 500 32.20 -14.65 2.00
C HIS A 500 31.10 -14.55 0.94
N ILE A 501 31.28 -13.69 -0.05
CA ILE A 501 30.33 -13.54 -1.16
C ILE A 501 30.27 -14.81 -2.01
N LYS A 502 31.42 -15.44 -2.29
CA LYS A 502 31.44 -16.75 -2.96
C LYS A 502 30.72 -17.82 -2.14
N ASP A 503 30.98 -17.86 -0.85
CA ASP A 503 30.36 -18.84 0.06
C ASP A 503 28.84 -18.62 0.14
N LEU A 504 28.38 -17.36 0.15
CA LEU A 504 26.96 -17.01 0.07
C LEU A 504 26.36 -17.41 -1.28
N CYS A 505 27.03 -17.15 -2.40
CA CYS A 505 26.56 -17.59 -3.71
C CYS A 505 26.41 -19.12 -3.77
N THR A 506 27.40 -19.87 -3.28
CA THR A 506 27.31 -21.34 -3.20
C THR A 506 26.17 -21.80 -2.29
N PHE A 507 25.95 -21.11 -1.16
CA PHE A 507 24.82 -21.38 -0.28
C PHE A 507 23.49 -21.18 -1.01
N ALA A 508 23.32 -20.04 -1.69
CA ALA A 508 22.12 -19.68 -2.44
C ALA A 508 21.85 -20.67 -3.58
N GLU A 509 22.88 -21.07 -4.33
CA GLU A 509 22.79 -22.07 -5.40
C GLU A 509 22.30 -23.44 -4.90
N THR A 510 22.56 -23.76 -3.62
CA THR A 510 22.19 -25.05 -3.02
C THR A 510 20.81 -25.03 -2.37
N HIS A 511 20.37 -23.88 -1.85
CA HIS A 511 19.17 -23.79 -1.00
C HIS A 511 17.99 -23.05 -1.65
N LEU A 512 18.23 -22.19 -2.65
CA LEU A 512 17.16 -21.49 -3.36
C LEU A 512 16.65 -22.31 -4.54
N SER A 513 15.35 -22.18 -4.80
CA SER A 513 14.65 -22.80 -5.92
C SER A 513 14.91 -22.04 -7.23
N LEU A 514 16.14 -22.05 -7.74
CA LEU A 514 16.58 -21.20 -8.86
C LEU A 514 15.73 -21.27 -10.14
N SER A 515 15.01 -22.36 -10.38
CA SER A 515 14.11 -22.52 -11.53
C SER A 515 12.69 -22.01 -11.30
N ASN A 516 12.30 -21.74 -10.04
CA ASN A 516 10.98 -21.26 -9.65
C ASN A 516 11.05 -20.57 -8.28
N LEU A 517 11.62 -19.37 -8.25
CA LEU A 517 11.84 -18.59 -7.04
C LEU A 517 10.52 -18.07 -6.47
N SER A 518 10.26 -18.37 -5.19
CA SER A 518 9.27 -17.67 -4.39
C SER A 518 9.65 -16.20 -4.17
N ASN A 519 8.71 -15.36 -3.70
CA ASN A 519 8.98 -13.94 -3.46
C ASN A 519 10.15 -13.75 -2.46
N ASP A 520 10.17 -14.48 -1.36
CA ASP A 520 11.25 -14.41 -0.35
C ASP A 520 12.62 -14.79 -0.95
N GLU A 521 12.65 -15.79 -1.84
CA GLU A 521 13.88 -16.20 -2.54
C GLU A 521 14.32 -15.16 -3.59
N GLN A 522 13.37 -14.47 -4.23
CA GLN A 522 13.68 -13.36 -5.15
C GLN A 522 14.32 -12.19 -4.41
N ASP A 523 13.82 -11.84 -3.22
CA ASP A 523 14.40 -10.79 -2.37
C ASP A 523 15.83 -11.15 -1.93
N CYS A 524 16.06 -12.41 -1.52
CA CYS A 524 17.40 -12.91 -1.21
C CYS A 524 18.35 -12.82 -2.41
N LEU A 525 17.88 -13.23 -3.60
CA LEU A 525 18.67 -13.20 -4.82
C LEU A 525 19.01 -11.76 -5.24
N LEU A 526 18.07 -10.82 -5.08
CA LEU A 526 18.27 -9.42 -5.44
C LEU A 526 19.48 -8.81 -4.71
N TYR A 527 19.60 -9.04 -3.39
CA TYR A 527 20.74 -8.58 -2.59
C TYR A 527 22.10 -9.12 -3.07
N ILE A 528 22.14 -10.34 -3.61
CA ILE A 528 23.37 -10.88 -4.22
C ILE A 528 23.63 -10.18 -5.54
N ILE A 529 22.66 -10.24 -6.46
CA ILE A 529 22.89 -9.83 -7.86
C ILE A 529 23.24 -8.35 -7.96
N GLN A 530 22.63 -7.47 -7.17
CA GLN A 530 22.89 -6.03 -7.26
C GLN A 530 24.36 -5.65 -6.96
N GLU A 531 25.06 -6.43 -6.13
CA GLU A 531 26.43 -6.17 -5.69
C GLU A 531 27.50 -6.98 -6.46
N LEU A 532 27.09 -7.97 -7.29
CA LEU A 532 28.04 -8.82 -8.01
C LEU A 532 28.87 -8.09 -9.08
N TYR A 533 28.55 -6.81 -9.36
CA TYR A 533 29.30 -6.00 -10.32
C TYR A 533 30.82 -6.02 -10.05
N GLU A 534 31.23 -5.93 -8.78
CA GLU A 534 32.65 -5.93 -8.37
C GLU A 534 33.25 -7.35 -8.21
N HIS A 535 32.43 -8.40 -8.37
CA HIS A 535 32.79 -9.79 -8.08
C HIS A 535 32.83 -10.66 -9.34
N GLU A 536 33.56 -10.20 -10.33
CA GLU A 536 33.64 -10.81 -11.67
C GLU A 536 33.82 -12.35 -11.64
N GLY A 537 32.89 -13.07 -12.27
CA GLY A 537 32.91 -14.54 -12.38
C GLY A 537 32.37 -15.31 -11.17
N VAL A 538 31.80 -14.64 -10.16
CA VAL A 538 31.17 -15.27 -8.99
C VAL A 538 29.65 -15.34 -9.18
N GLY A 539 29.01 -16.47 -8.90
CA GLY A 539 27.53 -16.56 -8.92
C GLY A 539 26.90 -16.57 -10.32
N LEU A 540 27.60 -17.07 -11.35
CA LEU A 540 27.06 -17.15 -12.72
C LEU A 540 25.72 -17.92 -12.80
N MET A 541 25.53 -18.95 -11.97
CA MET A 541 24.26 -19.69 -11.91
C MET A 541 23.13 -18.83 -11.36
N LEU A 542 23.41 -17.98 -10.38
CA LEU A 542 22.46 -17.04 -9.80
C LEU A 542 22.10 -15.93 -10.80
N ILE A 543 23.09 -15.42 -11.55
CA ILE A 543 22.85 -14.47 -12.65
C ILE A 543 21.93 -15.10 -13.71
N HIS A 544 22.19 -16.36 -14.09
CA HIS A 544 21.33 -17.07 -15.03
C HIS A 544 19.90 -17.20 -14.48
N ALA A 545 19.74 -17.61 -13.21
CA ALA A 545 18.43 -17.69 -12.57
C ALA A 545 17.68 -16.36 -12.58
N ALA A 546 18.36 -15.25 -12.28
CA ALA A 546 17.80 -13.91 -12.33
C ALA A 546 17.35 -13.49 -13.73
N LEU A 547 18.16 -13.78 -14.77
CA LEU A 547 17.79 -13.54 -16.18
C LEU A 547 16.54 -14.33 -16.61
N THR A 548 16.40 -15.57 -16.14
CA THR A 548 15.26 -16.43 -16.47
C THR A 548 14.01 -16.17 -15.62
N SER A 549 14.12 -15.32 -14.58
CA SER A 549 13.00 -14.98 -13.72
C SER A 549 11.99 -14.08 -14.43
N ASP A 550 10.72 -14.11 -14.03
CA ASP A 550 9.69 -13.17 -14.51
C ASP A 550 9.76 -11.79 -13.80
N ASN A 551 10.76 -11.58 -12.94
CA ASN A 551 10.94 -10.35 -12.17
C ASN A 551 11.87 -9.38 -12.93
N GLY A 552 11.31 -8.26 -13.39
CA GLY A 552 12.05 -7.25 -14.17
C GLY A 552 13.22 -6.62 -13.40
N GLY A 553 13.11 -6.46 -12.07
CA GLY A 553 14.21 -5.94 -11.25
C GLY A 553 15.42 -6.89 -11.24
N LEU A 554 15.17 -8.18 -11.06
CA LEU A 554 16.23 -9.20 -11.11
C LEU A 554 16.88 -9.27 -12.51
N GLN A 555 16.08 -9.21 -13.57
CA GLN A 555 16.61 -9.18 -14.95
C GLN A 555 17.51 -7.95 -15.18
N TYR A 556 17.05 -6.77 -14.78
CA TYR A 556 17.80 -5.52 -14.92
C TYR A 556 19.17 -5.59 -14.23
N HIS A 557 19.19 -5.99 -12.95
CA HIS A 557 20.45 -6.07 -12.19
C HIS A 557 21.38 -7.14 -12.77
N ALA A 558 20.86 -8.30 -13.17
CA ALA A 558 21.66 -9.36 -13.79
C ALA A 558 22.30 -8.89 -15.10
N LEU A 559 21.54 -8.25 -15.97
CA LEU A 559 22.06 -7.66 -17.21
C LEU A 559 23.11 -6.56 -16.93
N SER A 560 22.91 -5.75 -15.89
CA SER A 560 23.81 -4.67 -15.50
C SER A 560 25.16 -5.20 -15.01
N VAL A 561 25.15 -6.26 -14.21
CA VAL A 561 26.36 -6.99 -13.80
C VAL A 561 27.12 -7.51 -15.02
N LEU A 562 26.43 -8.15 -15.97
CA LEU A 562 27.05 -8.65 -17.19
C LEU A 562 27.62 -7.54 -18.09
N GLU A 563 27.06 -6.34 -18.02
CA GLU A 563 27.63 -5.17 -18.70
C GLU A 563 28.94 -4.69 -18.04
N GLY A 564 29.10 -4.91 -16.73
CA GLY A 564 30.37 -4.66 -16.04
C GLY A 564 31.48 -5.67 -16.37
N TRP A 565 31.11 -6.92 -16.65
CA TRP A 565 32.06 -8.03 -16.75
C TRP A 565 32.64 -8.24 -18.15
N GLU A 566 33.83 -8.86 -18.20
CA GLU A 566 34.49 -9.32 -19.41
C GLU A 566 33.64 -10.37 -20.14
N PRO A 567 33.37 -10.20 -21.45
CA PRO A 567 32.52 -11.12 -22.20
C PRO A 567 32.95 -12.59 -22.15
N SER A 568 34.24 -12.87 -22.03
CA SER A 568 34.76 -14.25 -21.93
C SER A 568 34.22 -15.04 -20.73
N ILE A 569 33.71 -14.36 -19.71
CA ILE A 569 33.25 -14.96 -18.46
C ILE A 569 31.79 -15.41 -18.56
N TRP A 570 30.95 -14.63 -19.25
CA TRP A 570 29.51 -14.87 -19.31
C TRP A 570 28.99 -15.30 -20.69
N GLN A 571 29.80 -15.28 -21.76
CA GLN A 571 29.41 -15.77 -23.10
C GLN A 571 29.22 -17.30 -23.21
N GLN A 572 28.83 -17.96 -22.12
CA GLN A 572 28.35 -19.34 -22.12
C GLN A 572 27.02 -19.42 -22.88
N SER A 573 26.70 -20.59 -23.47
CA SER A 573 25.53 -20.78 -24.33
C SER A 573 24.24 -20.32 -23.66
N ASP A 574 24.03 -20.73 -22.41
CA ASP A 574 22.74 -20.64 -21.73
C ASP A 574 22.43 -19.20 -21.30
N ILE A 575 23.45 -18.47 -20.81
CA ILE A 575 23.36 -17.04 -20.49
C ILE A 575 23.09 -16.23 -21.77
N LYS A 576 23.81 -16.54 -22.87
CA LYS A 576 23.60 -15.84 -24.15
C LYS A 576 22.20 -16.09 -24.73
N GLU A 577 21.64 -17.28 -24.53
CA GLU A 577 20.26 -17.59 -24.90
C GLU A 577 19.26 -16.79 -24.06
N SER A 578 19.45 -16.72 -22.74
CA SER A 578 18.61 -15.92 -21.85
C SER A 578 18.63 -14.42 -22.22
N ILE A 579 19.79 -13.85 -22.54
CA ILE A 579 19.89 -12.46 -22.99
C ILE A 579 19.13 -12.24 -24.32
N LYS A 580 19.21 -13.18 -25.26
CA LYS A 580 18.44 -13.11 -26.52
C LYS A 580 16.94 -13.17 -26.29
N GLU A 581 16.51 -14.02 -25.38
CA GLU A 581 15.10 -14.13 -25.00
C GLU A 581 14.60 -12.81 -24.43
N ILE A 582 15.27 -12.24 -23.43
CA ILE A 582 14.92 -10.92 -22.86
C ILE A 582 14.87 -9.85 -23.96
N ALA A 583 15.89 -9.76 -24.83
CA ALA A 583 15.93 -8.79 -25.92
C ALA A 583 14.74 -8.90 -26.91
N ALA A 584 14.11 -10.08 -26.98
CA ALA A 584 12.97 -10.36 -27.85
C ALA A 584 11.61 -10.24 -27.13
N THR A 585 11.51 -10.65 -25.86
CA THR A 585 10.24 -10.86 -25.16
C THR A 585 9.93 -9.81 -24.10
N THR A 586 10.94 -9.20 -23.46
CA THR A 586 10.71 -8.28 -22.35
C THR A 586 9.92 -7.06 -22.79
N LYS A 587 9.01 -6.60 -21.93
CA LYS A 587 8.22 -5.37 -22.14
C LYS A 587 8.98 -4.14 -21.66
N ASP A 588 9.90 -4.32 -20.73
CA ASP A 588 10.75 -3.24 -20.22
C ASP A 588 11.65 -2.69 -21.33
N LYS A 589 11.76 -1.37 -21.41
CA LYS A 589 12.54 -0.73 -22.46
C LYS A 589 14.04 -0.75 -22.12
N GLU A 590 14.39 -0.59 -20.85
CA GLU A 590 15.76 -0.52 -20.37
C GLU A 590 16.40 -1.90 -20.48
N ASP A 591 15.74 -2.95 -19.98
CA ASP A 591 16.22 -4.34 -20.10
C ASP A 591 16.45 -4.72 -21.56
N ARG A 592 15.50 -4.40 -22.44
CA ARG A 592 15.61 -4.70 -23.87
C ARG A 592 16.80 -4.00 -24.51
N GLN A 593 17.08 -2.76 -24.12
CA GLN A 593 18.21 -1.99 -24.64
C GLN A 593 19.54 -2.54 -24.13
N LEU A 594 19.61 -2.84 -22.83
CA LEU A 594 20.79 -3.40 -22.18
C LEU A 594 21.12 -4.80 -22.75
N ALA A 595 20.14 -5.68 -22.87
CA ALA A 595 20.30 -7.00 -23.48
C ALA A 595 20.82 -6.92 -24.93
N ARG A 596 20.31 -5.97 -25.73
CA ARG A 596 20.82 -5.74 -27.11
C ARG A 596 22.25 -5.23 -27.14
N ARG A 597 22.65 -4.38 -26.18
CA ARG A 597 24.04 -3.91 -26.06
C ARG A 597 24.97 -5.07 -25.75
N LEU A 598 24.61 -5.92 -24.80
CA LEU A 598 25.37 -7.12 -24.44
C LEU A 598 25.57 -8.07 -25.62
N LEU A 599 24.53 -8.32 -26.43
CA LEU A 599 24.65 -9.19 -27.62
C LEU A 599 25.59 -8.66 -28.71
N ASN A 600 25.95 -7.38 -28.65
CA ASN A 600 26.87 -6.73 -29.60
C ASN A 600 28.31 -6.62 -29.06
N ARG A 601 28.57 -7.04 -27.82
CA ARG A 601 29.92 -7.19 -27.23
C ARG A 601 30.43 -8.61 -27.46
#